data_AF-A0A835IM01-F1
#
_entry.id   AF-A0A835IM01-F1
#
_cell.length_a   1.000
_cell.length_b   1.000
_cell.length_c   1.000
_cell.angle_alpha   90.00
_cell.angle_beta   90.00
_cell.angle_gamma   90.00
#
_symmetry.space_group_name_H-M   'P 1'
#
loop_
_entity.id
_entity.type
_entity.pdbx_description
1 polymer ?
#
loop_
_entity_poly.entity_id
_entity_poly.type
_entity_poly.pdbx_seq_one_letter_code
_entity_poly.pdbx_strand_id
1 'polypeptide(L)'
;MQKDNKMREGELLNVQYNEDGQRIGEGGKDLASYSGLLAESRISIVDYENWHAVGDEVRDLLWDSIKAKFSLTEDEKKGVVSDIGEKWKEFKSRLTRYYITPYKDQPEMLLKPP
;
A
#
# COMPACT_ATOMS: atom_id res chain seq x y z
N MET A 1 -27.84 4.07 -16.96
CA MET A 1 -26.73 5.01 -17.28
C MET A 1 -25.89 5.17 -16.03
N GLN A 2 -24.76 4.46 -15.97
CA GLN A 2 -23.76 4.67 -14.92
C GLN A 2 -23.04 5.98 -15.27
N LYS A 3 -22.97 6.92 -14.32
CA LYS A 3 -22.28 8.19 -14.52
C LYS A 3 -20.81 7.94 -14.23
N ASP A 4 -19.98 8.06 -15.26
CA ASP A 4 -18.52 8.16 -15.14
C ASP A 4 -18.20 9.29 -14.17
N ASN A 5 -17.70 8.95 -12.99
CA ASN A 5 -17.32 9.92 -11.99
C ASN A 5 -15.93 10.48 -12.35
N LYS A 6 -15.91 11.40 -13.31
CA LYS A 6 -14.72 12.16 -13.68
C LYS A 6 -14.38 13.10 -12.52
N MET A 7 -13.36 12.73 -11.73
CA MET A 7 -12.85 13.51 -10.59
C MET A 7 -12.48 14.94 -11.01
N ARG A 8 -12.88 15.93 -10.20
CA ARG A 8 -12.40 17.31 -10.31
C ARG A 8 -11.16 17.49 -9.45
N GLU A 9 -10.23 18.31 -9.91
CA GLU A 9 -9.04 18.70 -9.15
C GLU A 9 -9.46 19.32 -7.81
N GLY A 10 -9.08 18.68 -6.70
CA GLY A 10 -9.38 19.12 -5.33
C GLY A 10 -10.47 18.33 -4.58
N GLU A 11 -11.17 17.39 -5.21
CA GLU A 11 -12.12 16.51 -4.52
C GLU A 11 -11.42 15.22 -4.03
N LEU A 12 -11.42 15.01 -2.71
CA LEU A 12 -10.92 13.76 -2.11
C LEU A 12 -11.87 12.60 -2.42
N LEU A 13 -11.29 11.41 -2.67
CA LEU A 13 -12.06 10.20 -2.90
C LEU A 13 -12.75 9.73 -1.61
N ASN A 14 -14.07 9.62 -1.64
CA ASN A 14 -14.83 9.07 -0.53
C ASN A 14 -14.69 7.54 -0.49
N VAL A 15 -14.44 7.00 0.70
CA VAL A 15 -14.38 5.55 0.95
C VAL A 15 -15.67 5.14 1.66
N GLN A 16 -16.41 4.20 1.07
CA GLN A 16 -17.67 3.72 1.62
C GLN A 16 -17.43 2.49 2.48
N TYR A 17 -18.23 2.34 3.53
CA TYR A 17 -18.18 1.23 4.47
C TYR A 17 -19.55 0.58 4.62
N ASN A 18 -19.59 -0.74 4.79
CA ASN A 18 -20.80 -1.45 5.20
C ASN A 18 -20.98 -1.39 6.73
N GLU A 19 -22.07 -1.97 7.24
CA GLU A 19 -22.38 -2.01 8.68
C GLU A 19 -21.32 -2.75 9.51
N ASP A 20 -20.58 -3.66 8.88
CA ASP A 20 -19.48 -4.41 9.49
C ASP A 20 -18.13 -3.65 9.45
N GLY A 21 -18.11 -2.41 8.95
CA GLY A 21 -16.90 -1.60 8.81
C GLY A 21 -15.97 -2.05 7.68
N GLN A 22 -16.44 -2.88 6.75
CA GLN A 22 -15.70 -3.29 5.57
C GLN A 22 -15.85 -2.25 4.46
N ARG A 23 -14.74 -1.95 3.78
CA ARG A 23 -14.73 -1.03 2.64
C ARG A 23 -15.49 -1.64 1.46
N ILE A 24 -16.41 -0.88 0.88
CA ILE A 24 -17.21 -1.28 -0.27
C ILE A 24 -17.11 -0.24 -1.40
N GLY A 25 -17.46 -0.68 -2.61
CA GLY A 25 -17.46 0.18 -3.80
C GLY A 25 -16.05 0.52 -4.32
N GLU A 26 -16.01 1.41 -5.31
CA GLU A 26 -14.76 1.78 -6.01
C GLU A 26 -13.78 2.52 -5.10
N GLY A 27 -14.25 3.40 -4.20
CA GLY A 27 -13.36 4.10 -3.26
C GLY A 27 -12.55 3.17 -2.37
N GLY A 28 -13.15 2.06 -1.92
CA GLY A 28 -12.44 1.02 -1.17
C GLY A 28 -11.37 0.29 -2.00
N LYS A 29 -11.68 -0.01 -3.26
CA LYS A 29 -10.73 -0.64 -4.20
C LYS A 29 -9.57 0.29 -4.53
N ASP A 30 -9.86 1.57 -4.75
CA ASP A 30 -8.86 2.59 -5.03
C ASP A 30 -7.93 2.79 -3.83
N LEU A 31 -8.47 2.82 -2.61
CA LEU A 31 -7.66 2.90 -1.39
C LEU A 31 -6.75 1.68 -1.25
N ALA A 32 -7.28 0.48 -1.48
CA ALA A 32 -6.49 -0.75 -1.41
C ALA A 32 -5.38 -0.80 -2.47
N SER A 33 -5.67 -0.35 -3.69
CA SER A 33 -4.71 -0.28 -4.79
C SER A 33 -3.61 0.74 -4.50
N TYR A 34 -3.99 1.94 -4.06
CA TYR A 34 -3.03 3.00 -3.75
C TYR A 34 -2.17 2.67 -2.53
N SER A 35 -2.74 2.00 -1.52
CA SER A 35 -1.98 1.47 -0.37
C SER A 35 -0.89 0.48 -0.82
N GLY A 36 -1.20 -0.36 -1.80
CA GLY A 36 -0.22 -1.29 -2.38
C GLY A 36 0.88 -0.56 -3.13
N LEU A 37 0.52 0.44 -3.94
CA LEU A 37 1.50 1.28 -4.62
C LEU A 37 2.45 1.97 -3.63
N LEU A 38 1.94 2.53 -2.53
CA LEU A 38 2.77 3.13 -1.49
C LEU A 38 3.69 2.10 -0.83
N ALA A 39 3.15 0.92 -0.49
CA ALA A 39 3.93 -0.18 0.08
C ALA A 39 5.11 -0.58 -0.82
N GLU A 40 4.87 -0.76 -2.13
CA GLU A 40 5.90 -1.20 -3.07
C GLU A 40 6.91 -0.09 -3.43
N SER A 41 6.48 1.17 -3.50
CA SER A 41 7.31 2.28 -4.02
C SER A 41 8.00 3.13 -2.96
N ARG A 42 7.48 3.16 -1.72
CA ARG A 42 7.98 4.07 -0.67
C ARG A 42 8.70 3.37 0.47
N ILE A 43 8.60 2.04 0.57
CA ILE A 43 9.09 1.29 1.72
C ILE A 43 10.16 0.30 1.25
N SER A 44 11.42 0.63 1.55
CA SER A 44 12.56 -0.18 1.16
C SER A 44 12.51 -1.58 1.76
N ILE A 45 12.62 -2.61 0.92
CA ILE A 45 12.71 -4.01 1.37
C ILE A 45 14.10 -4.35 1.94
N VAL A 46 15.11 -3.52 1.63
CA VAL A 46 16.51 -3.71 2.02
C VAL A 46 16.79 -3.05 3.37
N ASP A 47 16.26 -1.84 3.57
CA ASP A 47 16.53 -1.06 4.79
C ASP A 47 15.69 -1.55 5.99
N TYR A 48 14.56 -2.21 5.74
CA TYR A 48 13.66 -2.71 6.78
C TYR A 48 13.55 -4.24 6.76
N GLU A 49 13.96 -4.87 7.86
CA GLU A 49 13.83 -6.32 8.03
C GLU A 49 12.36 -6.75 8.16
N ASN A 50 11.57 -6.01 8.93
CA ASN A 50 10.16 -6.28 9.17
C ASN A 50 9.37 -4.98 9.37
N TRP A 51 8.04 -5.08 9.32
CA TRP A 51 7.15 -3.92 9.42
C TRP A 51 7.30 -3.11 10.73
N HIS A 52 7.69 -3.76 11.82
CA HIS A 52 7.87 -3.09 13.12
C HIS A 52 9.14 -2.22 13.14
N ALA A 53 10.10 -2.47 12.25
CA ALA A 53 11.30 -1.64 12.07
C ALA A 53 11.02 -0.35 11.28
N VAL A 54 9.87 -0.27 10.59
CA VAL A 54 9.44 0.97 9.93
C VAL A 54 9.01 1.96 11.01
N GLY A 55 9.79 3.03 11.17
CA GLY A 55 9.55 4.06 12.18
C GLY A 55 8.30 4.89 11.91
N ASP A 56 7.83 5.58 12.95
CA ASP A 56 6.58 6.35 12.90
C ASP A 56 6.64 7.51 11.91
N GLU A 57 7.81 8.12 11.69
CA GLU A 57 8.00 9.16 10.67
C GLU A 57 7.59 8.66 9.26
N VAL A 58 8.03 7.46 8.88
CA VAL A 58 7.67 6.88 7.58
C VAL A 58 6.18 6.54 7.54
N ARG A 59 5.63 6.03 8.64
CA ARG A 59 4.19 5.73 8.73
C ARG A 59 3.32 6.99 8.63
N ASP A 60 3.78 8.10 9.19
CA ASP A 60 3.12 9.39 9.11
C ASP A 60 3.16 9.95 7.68
N LEU A 61 4.30 9.83 6.98
CA LEU A 61 4.40 10.21 5.57
C LEU A 61 3.49 9.37 4.66
N LEU A 62 3.38 8.07 4.94
CA LEU A 62 2.43 7.19 4.23
C LEU A 62 0.99 7.63 4.50
N TRP A 63 0.67 7.96 5.75
CA TRP A 63 -0.66 8.45 6.13
C TRP A 63 -1.02 9.77 5.45
N ASP A 64 -0.10 10.73 5.42
CA ASP A 64 -0.32 12.02 4.74
C ASP A 64 -0.51 11.84 3.23
N SER A 65 0.22 10.91 2.62
CA SER A 65 0.03 10.54 1.21
C SER A 65 -1.37 9.98 0.94
N ILE A 66 -1.91 9.19 1.88
CA ILE A 66 -3.29 8.68 1.80
C ILE A 66 -4.31 9.83 1.94
N LYS A 67 -4.17 10.68 2.97
CA LYS A 67 -5.10 11.79 3.23
C LYS A 67 -5.13 12.83 2.11
N ALA A 68 -4.04 12.97 1.35
CA ALA A 68 -3.99 13.83 0.18
C ALA A 68 -4.91 13.35 -0.96
N LYS A 69 -5.34 12.08 -0.95
CA LYS A 69 -6.16 11.48 -2.01
C LYS A 69 -7.54 11.01 -1.53
N PHE A 70 -7.68 10.62 -0.27
CA PHE A 70 -8.89 10.03 0.27
C PHE A 70 -9.46 10.84 1.43
N SER A 71 -10.79 10.93 1.50
CA SER A 71 -11.49 11.56 2.62
C SER A 71 -11.59 10.56 3.76
N LEU A 72 -10.61 10.60 4.67
CA LEU A 72 -10.50 9.69 5.82
C LEU A 72 -10.30 10.48 7.11
N THR A 73 -10.73 9.88 8.20
CA THR A 73 -10.60 10.40 9.56
C THR A 73 -9.31 9.89 10.22
N GLU A 74 -8.84 10.57 11.27
CA GLU A 74 -7.64 10.12 12.01
C GLU A 74 -7.84 8.77 12.72
N ASP A 75 -9.08 8.42 13.08
CA ASP A 75 -9.40 7.10 13.67
C ASP A 75 -9.11 5.95 12.70
N GLU A 76 -9.17 6.20 11.39
CA GLU A 76 -8.89 5.21 10.34
C GLU A 76 -7.40 5.01 10.07
N LYS A 77 -6.54 5.94 10.55
CA LYS A 77 -5.09 5.91 10.31
C LYS A 77 -4.48 4.57 10.65
N LYS A 78 -4.78 4.04 11.83
CA LYS A 78 -4.20 2.78 12.31
C LYS A 78 -4.53 1.61 11.38
N GLY A 79 -5.78 1.52 10.92
CA GLY A 79 -6.22 0.46 10.01
C GLY A 79 -5.53 0.58 8.65
N VAL A 80 -5.57 1.77 8.05
CA VAL A 80 -4.96 2.02 6.74
C VAL A 80 -3.45 1.78 6.74
N VAL A 81 -2.73 2.28 7.75
CA VAL A 81 -1.29 2.07 7.87
C VAL A 81 -0.96 0.59 8.09
N SER A 82 -1.81 -0.16 8.82
CA SER A 82 -1.68 -1.61 8.94
C SER A 82 -1.84 -2.32 7.60
N ASP A 83 -2.84 -1.93 6.80
CA ASP A 83 -3.07 -2.50 5.46
C ASP A 83 -1.87 -2.28 4.52
N ILE A 84 -1.24 -1.10 4.58
CA ILE A 84 -0.01 -0.80 3.83
C ILE A 84 1.11 -1.76 4.28
N GLY A 85 1.26 -1.97 5.59
CA GLY A 85 2.23 -2.91 6.14
C GLY A 85 2.00 -4.36 5.73
N GLU A 86 0.74 -4.78 5.61
CA GLU A 86 0.39 -6.10 5.07
C GLU A 86 0.79 -6.25 3.61
N LYS A 87 0.45 -5.28 2.77
CA LYS A 87 0.83 -5.26 1.35
C LYS A 87 2.35 -5.24 1.17
N TRP A 88 3.08 -4.53 2.01
CA TRP A 88 4.54 -4.54 1.97
C TRP A 88 5.12 -5.91 2.32
N LYS A 89 4.59 -6.60 3.34
CA LYS A 89 4.98 -7.98 3.67
C LYS A 89 4.70 -8.94 2.53
N GLU A 90 3.53 -8.83 1.90
CA GLU A 90 3.16 -9.63 0.71
C GLU A 90 4.12 -9.39 -0.45
N PHE A 91 4.44 -8.13 -0.74
CA PHE A 91 5.41 -7.75 -1.76
C PHE A 91 6.80 -8.33 -1.48
N LYS A 92 7.33 -8.14 -0.27
CA LYS A 92 8.62 -8.69 0.15
C LYS A 92 8.65 -10.21 0.03
N SER A 93 7.57 -10.88 0.43
CA SER A 93 7.42 -12.34 0.31
C SER A 93 7.43 -12.79 -1.15
N ARG A 94 6.67 -12.09 -2.02
CA ARG A 94 6.64 -12.34 -3.47
C ARG A 94 8.02 -12.21 -4.10
N LEU A 95 8.73 -11.11 -3.81
CA LEU A 95 10.09 -10.90 -4.31
C LEU A 95 11.05 -11.99 -3.83
N THR A 96 11.02 -12.29 -2.54
CA THR A 96 11.89 -13.30 -1.96
C THR A 96 11.64 -14.66 -2.60
N ARG A 97 10.39 -15.10 -2.67
CA ARG A 97 10.02 -16.42 -3.19
C ARG A 97 10.35 -16.60 -4.66
N TYR A 98 10.05 -15.62 -5.51
CA TYR A 98 10.11 -15.80 -6.96
C TYR A 98 11.40 -15.26 -7.59
N TYR A 99 12.08 -14.32 -6.95
CA TYR A 99 13.22 -13.65 -7.54
C TYR A 99 14.51 -13.78 -6.73
N ILE A 100 14.46 -14.08 -5.42
CA ILE A 100 15.67 -14.23 -4.60
C ILE A 100 15.99 -15.71 -4.38
N THR A 101 15.06 -16.48 -3.81
CA THR A 101 15.27 -17.89 -3.46
C THR A 101 15.71 -18.75 -4.65
N PRO A 102 15.14 -18.63 -5.87
CA PRO A 102 15.56 -19.45 -7.00
C PRO A 102 17.00 -19.21 -7.46
N TYR A 103 17.56 -18.03 -7.17
CA TYR A 103 18.89 -17.61 -7.60
C TYR A 103 19.86 -17.41 -6.42
N LYS A 104 19.51 -17.94 -5.23
CA LYS A 104 20.31 -17.76 -4.01
C LYS A 104 21.75 -18.29 -4.17
N ASP A 105 21.92 -19.35 -4.95
CA ASP A 105 23.21 -19.98 -5.23
C ASP A 105 23.90 -19.42 -6.49
N GLN A 106 23.25 -18.50 -7.22
CA GLN A 106 23.76 -17.86 -8.46
C GLN A 106 23.42 -16.35 -8.46
N PRO A 107 24.03 -15.55 -7.55
CA PRO A 107 23.69 -14.14 -7.36
C PRO A 107 23.89 -13.28 -8.62
N GLU A 108 24.76 -13.69 -9.55
CA GLU A 108 24.94 -13.05 -10.85
C GLU A 108 23.66 -12.99 -11.70
N MET A 109 22.72 -13.90 -11.48
CA MET A 109 21.42 -13.92 -12.17
C MET A 109 20.46 -12.84 -11.65
N LEU A 110 20.70 -12.29 -10.45
CA LEU A 110 19.90 -11.18 -9.90
C LEU A 110 20.21 -9.83 -10.56
N LEU A 111 21.35 -9.70 -11.23
CA LEU A 111 21.78 -8.48 -11.92
C LEU A 111 21.09 -8.27 -13.28
N LYS A 112 20.44 -9.32 -13.81
CA LYS A 112 19.71 -9.28 -15.08
C LYS A 112 18.25 -9.71 -14.83
N PRO A 113 17.36 -8.77 -14.49
CA PRO A 113 15.96 -9.11 -14.30
C PRO A 113 15.37 -9.68 -15.62
N PRO A 114 14.45 -10.65 -15.55
CA PRO A 114 13.76 -11.21 -16.71
C PRO A 114 12.87 -10.20 -17.43
#